data_AF-A0A4D9CPM8-F1
#
_entry.id   AF-A0A4D9CPM8-F1
#
_cell.length_a   1.000
_cell.length_b   1.000
_cell.length_c   1.000
_cell.angle_alpha   90.00
_cell.angle_beta   90.00
_cell.angle_gamma   90.00
#
_symmetry.space_group_name_H-M   'P 1'
#
loop_
_entity.id
_entity.type
_entity.pdbx_description
1 polymer ?
#
loop_
_entity_poly.entity_id
_entity_poly.type
_entity_poly.pdbx_seq_one_letter_code
_entity_poly.pdbx_strand_id
1 'polypeptide(L)'
;MPQGHNMSLMLSLRCNIRTSLLFNRPHLLTQLATAPPLVRHSTVWRVVQNAIQERRASKEEEQFQAELARLASMTRYDLRNFKEAVDKPGNSWFSWVNKVPGVRSMPEVQVGERYRKILGAFTEEELAHPEKIKSREKQRVATQSGESIQEINLLLGLYENSQALHKWVRRRVADKKEMPKTQSECQVLMMGDPAGVSVGAMQQKQQKRALKKGNRLPF
;
A
#
# COMPACT_ATOMS: atom_id res chain seq x y z
N MET A 1 66.28 -35.51 20.15
CA MET A 1 65.49 -34.88 21.23
C MET A 1 64.25 -34.24 20.61
N PRO A 2 63.08 -34.41 21.23
CA PRO A 2 61.74 -34.50 20.62
C PRO A 2 61.04 -33.12 20.67
N GLN A 3 59.80 -32.85 20.24
CA GLN A 3 58.47 -33.45 20.40
C GLN A 3 57.55 -32.73 19.38
N GLY A 4 56.44 -33.24 18.84
CA GLY A 4 55.61 -34.38 19.17
C GLY A 4 54.12 -33.99 19.06
N HIS A 5 53.35 -34.85 18.39
CA HIS A 5 51.89 -35.08 18.59
C HIS A 5 50.93 -34.01 18.06
N ASN A 6 49.73 -34.28 17.55
CA ASN A 6 48.86 -35.46 17.31
C ASN A 6 47.59 -34.82 16.66
N MET A 7 46.66 -35.42 15.92
CA MET A 7 46.39 -36.76 15.44
C MET A 7 45.16 -36.68 14.51
N SER A 8 45.18 -37.52 13.48
CA SER A 8 44.09 -38.39 12.97
C SER A 8 42.77 -37.75 12.53
N LEU A 9 42.48 -37.67 11.23
CA LEU A 9 42.02 -38.77 10.34
C LEU A 9 40.75 -39.45 10.89
N MET A 10 39.57 -39.13 10.34
CA MET A 10 39.01 -39.60 9.06
C MET A 10 38.14 -40.86 9.23
N LEU A 11 37.04 -40.86 8.46
CA LEU A 11 36.32 -41.99 7.89
C LEU A 11 35.29 -42.74 8.78
N SER A 12 34.07 -42.20 8.76
CA SER A 12 32.95 -42.74 7.96
C SER A 12 32.74 -44.27 7.87
N LEU A 13 31.55 -44.67 8.36
CA LEU A 13 30.61 -45.69 7.85
C LEU A 13 31.06 -47.16 7.81
N ARG A 14 30.38 -48.01 8.61
CA ARG A 14 29.40 -48.99 8.11
C ARG A 14 28.67 -49.77 9.23
N CYS A 15 27.45 -50.13 8.87
CA CYS A 15 26.40 -50.88 9.55
C CYS A 15 26.83 -52.26 10.08
N ASN A 16 26.29 -52.70 11.24
CA ASN A 16 25.75 -54.04 11.34
C ASN A 16 24.73 -54.24 12.48
N ILE A 17 23.82 -55.16 12.20
CA ILE A 17 22.58 -55.56 12.88
C ILE A 17 22.87 -56.49 14.06
N ARG A 18 22.13 -56.39 15.18
CA ARG A 18 21.42 -57.52 15.84
C ARG A 18 20.88 -57.22 17.25
N THR A 19 19.60 -57.61 17.47
CA THR A 19 18.95 -58.16 18.71
C THR A 19 19.13 -57.39 20.03
N SER A 20 18.13 -57.17 20.88
CA SER A 20 17.02 -58.04 21.28
C SER A 20 16.18 -57.34 22.36
N LEU A 21 14.89 -57.65 22.36
CA LEU A 21 14.04 -57.89 23.54
C LEU A 21 13.62 -56.71 24.44
N LEU A 22 12.28 -56.61 24.53
CA LEU A 22 11.49 -56.28 25.70
C LEU A 22 11.62 -54.85 26.24
N PHE A 23 10.66 -54.01 25.90
CA PHE A 23 9.90 -53.29 26.93
C PHE A 23 8.58 -52.78 26.34
N ASN A 24 7.55 -53.62 26.44
CA ASN A 24 6.17 -53.18 26.30
C ASN A 24 5.68 -52.81 27.71
N ARG A 25 5.59 -51.52 28.03
CA ARG A 25 4.54 -50.99 28.93
C ARG A 25 4.34 -49.48 28.75
N PRO A 26 3.09 -49.00 28.87
CA PRO A 26 2.62 -47.73 28.32
C PRO A 26 2.68 -46.59 29.35
N HIS A 27 2.90 -45.37 28.86
CA HIS A 27 2.44 -44.18 29.57
C HIS A 27 1.86 -43.20 28.54
N LEU A 28 0.55 -43.01 28.68
CA LEU A 28 -0.23 -41.97 28.03
C LEU A 28 0.37 -40.62 28.36
N LEU A 29 1.11 -40.02 27.43
CA LEU A 29 1.31 -38.57 27.45
C LEU A 29 0.07 -37.95 26.81
N THR A 30 -0.92 -37.74 27.68
CA THR A 30 -2.04 -36.83 27.47
C THR A 30 -1.49 -35.50 26.95
N GLN A 31 -1.62 -35.26 25.64
CA GLN A 31 -1.49 -33.92 25.10
C GLN A 31 -2.67 -33.12 25.65
N LEU A 32 -2.45 -32.39 26.73
CA LEU A 32 -3.35 -31.34 27.17
C LEU A 32 -3.38 -30.30 26.05
N ALA A 33 -4.37 -30.41 25.18
CA ALA A 33 -4.78 -29.33 24.30
C ALA A 33 -5.09 -28.12 25.18
N THR A 34 -4.13 -27.21 25.31
CA THR A 34 -4.36 -25.93 25.94
C THR A 34 -5.26 -25.17 24.98
N ALA A 35 -6.58 -25.27 25.19
CA ALA A 35 -7.54 -24.50 24.43
C ALA A 35 -7.12 -23.02 24.51
N PRO A 36 -7.04 -22.29 23.38
CA PRO A 36 -6.71 -20.87 23.43
C PRO A 36 -7.72 -20.18 24.35
N PRO A 37 -7.26 -19.28 25.24
CA PRO A 37 -8.15 -18.63 26.18
C PRO A 37 -9.26 -17.91 25.42
N LEU A 38 -10.52 -18.24 25.74
CA LEU A 38 -11.68 -17.55 25.20
C LEU A 38 -11.68 -16.13 25.76
N VAL A 39 -11.10 -15.18 25.03
CA VAL A 39 -11.17 -13.75 25.37
C VAL A 39 -12.62 -13.30 25.22
N ARG A 40 -13.39 -13.40 26.32
CA ARG A 40 -14.73 -12.83 26.41
C ARG A 40 -14.61 -11.31 26.50
N HIS A 41 -14.46 -10.63 25.37
CA HIS A 41 -14.70 -9.19 25.34
C HIS A 41 -16.12 -8.94 25.84
N SER A 42 -16.27 -8.11 26.87
CA SER A 42 -17.58 -7.81 27.45
C SER A 42 -18.51 -7.24 26.37
N THR A 43 -19.80 -7.55 26.45
CA THR A 43 -20.82 -7.02 25.51
C THR A 43 -20.75 -5.50 25.42
N VAL A 44 -20.42 -4.82 26.53
CA VAL A 44 -20.19 -3.37 26.60
C VAL A 44 -18.99 -2.95 25.76
N TRP A 45 -17.85 -3.64 25.86
CA TRP A 45 -16.67 -3.32 25.06
C TRP A 45 -16.95 -3.47 23.56
N ARG A 46 -17.72 -4.50 23.17
CA ARG A 46 -18.16 -4.69 21.78
C ARG A 46 -19.07 -3.55 21.30
N VAL A 47 -20.05 -3.14 22.11
CA VAL A 47 -20.94 -2.02 21.78
C VAL A 47 -20.14 -0.72 21.65
N VAL A 48 -19.19 -0.46 22.55
CA VAL A 48 -18.31 0.72 22.47
C VAL A 48 -17.43 0.68 21.23
N GLN A 49 -16.83 -0.47 20.90
CA GLN A 49 -16.06 -0.62 19.65
C GLN A 49 -16.93 -0.37 18.42
N ASN A 50 -18.12 -0.99 18.34
CA ASN A 50 -19.04 -0.79 17.23
C ASN A 50 -19.42 0.69 17.10
N ALA A 51 -19.76 1.37 18.20
CA ALA A 51 -20.08 2.80 18.19
C ALA A 51 -18.88 3.67 17.75
N ILE A 52 -17.65 3.31 18.13
CA ILE A 52 -16.43 3.99 17.66
C ILE A 52 -16.22 3.76 16.15
N GLN A 53 -16.40 2.53 15.68
CA GLN A 53 -16.25 2.19 14.25
C GLN A 53 -17.31 2.86 13.39
N GLU A 54 -18.57 2.87 13.82
CA GLU A 54 -19.67 3.55 13.14
C GLU A 54 -19.41 5.06 13.04
N ARG A 55 -18.99 5.70 14.14
CA ARG A 55 -18.63 7.13 14.12
C ARG A 55 -17.45 7.43 13.19
N ARG A 56 -16.47 6.53 13.09
CA ARG A 56 -15.35 6.67 12.16
C ARG A 56 -15.83 6.52 10.72
N ALA A 57 -16.63 5.50 10.44
CA ALA A 57 -17.19 5.25 9.11
C ALA A 57 -18.06 6.43 8.62
N SER A 58 -18.93 6.99 9.47
CA SER A 58 -19.71 8.19 9.11
C SER A 58 -18.83 9.39 8.80
N LYS A 59 -17.78 9.63 9.58
CA LYS A 59 -16.83 10.74 9.31
C LYS A 59 -16.04 10.52 8.02
N GLU A 60 -15.60 9.29 7.76
CA GLU A 60 -14.90 8.94 6.53
C GLU A 60 -15.80 9.16 5.31
N GLU A 61 -17.08 8.82 5.40
CA GLU A 61 -18.08 9.04 4.36
C GLU A 61 -18.31 10.54 4.10
N GLU A 62 -18.49 11.34 5.14
CA GLU A 62 -18.66 12.80 5.03
C GLU A 62 -17.44 13.46 4.39
N GLN A 63 -16.23 13.06 4.81
CA GLN A 63 -14.98 13.55 4.24
C GLN A 63 -14.83 13.14 2.77
N PHE A 64 -15.22 11.91 2.44
CA PHE A 64 -15.19 11.40 1.06
C PHE A 64 -16.15 12.19 0.16
N GLN A 65 -17.37 12.45 0.62
CA GLN A 65 -18.34 13.28 -0.10
C GLN A 65 -17.84 14.71 -0.31
N ALA A 66 -17.28 15.33 0.73
CA ALA A 66 -16.71 16.67 0.63
C ALA A 66 -15.57 16.73 -0.39
N GLU A 67 -14.72 15.70 -0.41
CA GLU A 67 -13.61 15.61 -1.38
C GLU A 67 -14.12 15.39 -2.81
N LEU A 68 -15.12 14.53 -3.02
CA LEU A 68 -15.74 14.35 -4.34
C LEU A 68 -16.39 15.64 -4.85
N ALA A 69 -17.11 16.37 -4.00
CA ALA A 69 -17.70 17.64 -4.35
C ALA A 69 -16.63 18.69 -4.72
N ARG A 70 -15.50 18.68 -4.00
CA ARG A 70 -14.33 19.51 -4.30
C ARG A 70 -13.73 19.14 -5.67
N LEU A 71 -13.55 17.86 -5.95
CA LEU A 71 -13.04 17.39 -7.25
C LEU A 71 -14.00 17.74 -8.40
N ALA A 72 -15.30 17.63 -8.17
CA ALA A 72 -16.33 17.97 -9.15
C ALA A 72 -16.32 19.45 -9.55
N SER A 73 -16.10 20.35 -8.58
CA SER A 73 -16.08 21.80 -8.84
C SER A 73 -14.80 22.28 -9.53
N MET A 74 -13.68 21.57 -9.33
CA MET A 74 -12.39 21.97 -9.89
C MET A 74 -12.30 21.67 -11.39
N THR A 75 -11.89 22.68 -12.17
CA THR A 75 -11.70 22.52 -13.62
C THR A 75 -10.43 21.74 -13.95
N ARG A 76 -9.34 22.04 -13.25
CA ARG A 76 -8.01 21.43 -13.43
C ARG A 76 -7.53 20.86 -12.09
N TYR A 77 -6.83 19.73 -12.17
CA TYR A 77 -6.28 19.04 -11.01
C TYR A 77 -4.78 18.81 -11.24
N ASP A 78 -3.97 19.60 -10.53
CA ASP A 78 -2.51 19.59 -10.59
C ASP A 78 -1.90 19.10 -9.27
N LEU A 79 -0.57 18.96 -9.22
CA LEU A 79 0.14 18.44 -8.06
C LEU A 79 0.04 19.40 -6.85
N ARG A 80 -0.22 20.69 -7.08
CA ARG A 80 -0.57 21.66 -6.02
C ARG A 80 -1.88 21.31 -5.30
N ASN A 81 -2.92 20.93 -6.03
CA ASN A 81 -4.21 20.53 -5.42
C ASN A 81 -4.07 19.22 -4.64
N PHE A 82 -3.21 18.32 -5.14
CA PHE A 82 -2.84 17.11 -4.45
C PHE A 82 -2.06 17.40 -3.15
N LYS A 83 -1.12 18.35 -3.18
CA LYS A 83 -0.41 18.82 -2.00
C LYS A 83 -1.34 19.38 -0.93
N GLU A 84 -2.30 20.20 -1.32
CA GLU A 84 -3.32 20.71 -0.38
C GLU A 84 -4.13 19.57 0.26
N ALA A 85 -4.47 18.54 -0.52
CA ALA A 85 -5.14 17.35 0.01
C ALA A 85 -4.26 16.60 1.01
N VAL A 86 -2.95 16.44 0.73
CA VAL A 86 -2.00 15.81 1.67
C VAL A 86 -1.78 16.66 2.92
N ASP A 87 -1.82 17.99 2.79
CA ASP A 87 -1.58 18.92 3.89
C ASP A 87 -2.76 18.97 4.88
N LYS A 88 -3.99 18.67 4.43
CA LYS A 88 -5.19 18.68 5.28
C LYS A 88 -5.12 17.61 6.37
N PRO A 89 -5.13 18.00 7.66
CA PRO A 89 -5.11 17.05 8.76
C PRO A 89 -6.40 16.22 8.77
N GLY A 90 -6.26 14.90 8.95
CA GLY A 90 -7.40 13.98 8.97
C GLY A 90 -7.97 13.64 7.59
N ASN A 91 -7.26 13.93 6.50
CA ASN A 91 -7.70 13.53 5.17
C ASN A 91 -7.56 12.01 4.97
N SER A 92 -8.68 11.34 4.76
CA SER A 92 -8.83 9.91 4.45
C SER A 92 -8.20 9.48 3.11
N TRP A 93 -7.54 10.39 2.39
CA TRP A 93 -6.80 10.07 1.16
C TRP A 93 -5.75 8.97 1.36
N PHE A 94 -5.02 8.99 2.48
CA PHE A 94 -4.03 7.95 2.78
C PHE A 94 -4.68 6.59 3.08
N SER A 95 -5.82 6.58 3.78
CA SER A 95 -6.66 5.39 3.96
C SER A 95 -7.13 4.82 2.62
N TRP A 96 -7.44 5.66 1.63
CA TRP A 96 -7.74 5.22 0.27
C TRP A 96 -6.51 4.65 -0.46
N VAL A 97 -5.37 5.36 -0.42
CA VAL A 97 -4.11 4.92 -1.03
C VAL A 97 -3.66 3.56 -0.50
N ASN A 98 -3.76 3.33 0.81
CA ASN A 98 -3.43 2.07 1.45
C ASN A 98 -4.36 0.91 1.03
N LYS A 99 -5.53 1.22 0.47
CA LYS A 99 -6.49 0.24 -0.07
C LYS A 99 -6.38 0.08 -1.60
N VAL A 100 -5.48 0.79 -2.27
CA VAL A 100 -5.20 0.59 -3.71
C VAL A 100 -4.39 -0.70 -3.89
N PRO A 101 -4.85 -1.67 -4.71
CA PRO A 101 -4.10 -2.90 -4.95
C PRO A 101 -2.73 -2.60 -5.57
N GLY A 102 -1.66 -3.09 -4.96
CA GLY A 102 -0.27 -2.89 -5.41
C GLY A 102 0.51 -1.81 -4.67
N VAL A 103 -0.11 -1.04 -3.76
CA VAL A 103 0.59 -0.14 -2.83
C VAL A 103 0.90 -0.89 -1.54
N ARG A 104 2.14 -0.79 -1.03
CA ARG A 104 2.53 -1.41 0.24
C ARG A 104 1.82 -0.68 1.39
N SER A 105 1.07 -1.42 2.22
CA SER A 105 0.47 -0.86 3.44
C SER A 105 1.57 -0.30 4.34
N MET A 106 1.45 0.98 4.68
CA MET A 106 2.41 1.70 5.53
C MET A 106 1.65 2.48 6.62
N PRO A 107 2.26 2.67 7.80
CA PRO A 107 1.63 3.40 8.90
C PRO A 107 1.35 4.85 8.50
N GLU A 108 0.06 5.20 8.49
CA GLU A 108 -0.53 6.40 7.88
C GLU A 108 0.18 7.72 8.26
N VAL A 109 0.60 7.87 9.52
CA VAL A 109 1.22 9.10 10.04
C VAL A 109 2.63 9.33 9.48
N GLN A 110 3.44 8.27 9.31
CA GLN A 110 4.82 8.41 8.82
C GLN A 110 4.87 8.67 7.32
N VAL A 111 3.86 8.17 6.58
CA VAL A 111 3.74 8.36 5.14
C VAL A 111 3.35 9.80 4.80
N GLY A 112 2.43 10.39 5.57
CA GLY A 112 1.98 11.77 5.37
C GLY A 112 3.12 12.78 5.44
N GLU A 113 3.96 12.69 6.48
CA GLU A 113 5.10 13.58 6.64
C GLU A 113 6.16 13.40 5.55
N ARG A 114 6.43 12.16 5.14
CA ARG A 114 7.35 11.88 4.03
C ARG A 114 6.86 12.53 2.73
N TYR A 115 5.58 12.38 2.41
CA TYR A 115 5.03 12.94 1.17
C TYR A 115 4.95 14.45 1.22
N ARG A 116 4.68 15.05 2.40
CA ARG A 116 4.79 16.50 2.60
C ARG A 116 6.20 17.01 2.34
N LYS A 117 7.24 16.32 2.81
CA LYS A 117 8.64 16.67 2.52
C LYS A 117 8.97 16.59 1.03
N ILE A 118 8.56 15.52 0.35
CA ILE A 118 8.77 15.38 -1.09
C ILE A 118 8.03 16.49 -1.87
N LEU A 119 6.77 16.74 -1.53
CA LEU A 119 5.96 17.79 -2.17
C LEU A 119 6.50 19.19 -1.92
N GLY A 120 7.10 19.44 -0.75
CA GLY A 120 7.77 20.69 -0.42
C GLY A 120 9.12 20.90 -1.11
N ALA A 121 9.70 19.86 -1.73
CA ALA A 121 10.96 19.96 -2.48
C ALA A 121 10.76 20.24 -3.98
N PHE A 122 9.53 20.15 -4.48
CA PHE A 122 9.19 20.59 -5.84
C PHE A 122 9.11 22.12 -5.92
N THR A 123 9.44 22.64 -7.09
CA THR A 123 9.25 24.05 -7.45
C THR A 123 7.80 24.28 -7.86
N GLU A 124 7.36 25.55 -7.84
CA GLU A 124 5.98 25.90 -8.19
C GLU A 124 5.64 25.59 -9.65
N GLU A 125 6.61 25.69 -10.56
CA GLU A 125 6.44 25.30 -11.95
C GLU A 125 6.21 23.79 -12.10
N GLU A 126 6.95 22.96 -11.36
CA GLU A 126 6.78 21.51 -11.36
C GLU A 126 5.45 21.10 -10.71
N LEU A 127 4.99 21.83 -9.69
CA LEU A 127 3.69 21.59 -9.05
C LEU A 127 2.51 21.91 -9.98
N ALA A 128 2.64 22.92 -10.82
CA ALA A 128 1.64 23.28 -11.84
C ALA A 128 1.70 22.38 -13.08
N HIS A 129 2.89 21.86 -13.41
CA HIS A 129 3.16 21.08 -14.62
C HIS A 129 3.87 19.75 -14.30
N PRO A 130 3.17 18.79 -13.67
CA PRO A 130 3.77 17.52 -13.27
C PRO A 130 4.28 16.69 -14.46
N GLU A 131 3.80 16.94 -15.69
CA GLU A 131 4.30 16.35 -16.93
C GLU A 131 5.77 16.68 -17.25
N LYS A 132 6.29 17.77 -16.68
CA LYS A 132 7.69 18.20 -16.87
C LYS A 132 8.67 17.47 -15.94
N ILE A 133 8.18 16.75 -14.92
CA ILE A 133 9.01 16.06 -13.93
C ILE A 133 9.66 14.82 -14.55
N LYS A 134 10.93 14.95 -14.95
CA LYS A 134 11.73 13.87 -15.54
C LYS A 134 12.75 13.35 -14.51
N SER A 135 13.77 12.62 -14.99
CA SER A 135 14.75 11.96 -14.12
C SER A 135 15.63 12.95 -13.35
N ARG A 136 15.99 14.08 -13.97
CA ARG A 136 16.86 15.09 -13.36
C ARG A 136 16.17 15.76 -12.18
N GLU A 137 14.91 16.11 -12.34
CA GLU A 137 14.09 16.77 -11.32
C GLU A 137 13.84 15.81 -10.16
N LYS A 138 13.57 14.52 -10.44
CA LYS A 138 13.43 13.49 -9.41
C LYS A 138 14.70 13.30 -8.58
N GLN A 139 15.89 13.35 -9.20
CA GLN A 139 17.17 13.27 -8.49
C GLN A 139 17.37 14.49 -7.59
N ARG A 140 17.10 15.70 -8.10
CA ARG A 140 17.16 16.94 -7.29
C ARG A 140 16.23 16.86 -6.07
N VAL A 141 14.99 16.45 -6.27
CA VAL A 141 13.98 16.31 -5.21
C VAL A 141 14.38 15.23 -4.19
N ALA A 142 14.99 14.13 -4.63
CA ALA A 142 15.51 13.11 -3.73
C ALA A 142 16.60 13.68 -2.80
N THR A 143 17.56 14.42 -3.36
CA THR A 143 18.62 15.07 -2.57
C THR A 143 18.05 16.11 -1.60
N GLN A 144 17.06 16.90 -2.03
CA GLN A 144 16.48 17.97 -1.21
C GLN A 144 15.53 17.45 -0.12
N SER A 145 14.76 16.40 -0.41
CA SER A 145 13.82 15.81 0.56
C SER A 145 14.48 14.76 1.48
N GLY A 146 15.64 14.23 1.11
CA GLY A 146 16.31 13.13 1.81
C GLY A 146 15.65 11.76 1.59
N GLU A 147 14.73 11.68 0.62
CA GLU A 147 13.96 10.47 0.32
C GLU A 147 14.45 9.78 -0.96
N SER A 148 14.12 8.50 -1.11
CA SER A 148 14.55 7.73 -2.27
C SER A 148 13.75 8.08 -3.54
N ILE A 149 14.37 7.88 -4.72
CA ILE A 149 13.69 8.08 -6.02
C ILE A 149 12.47 7.16 -6.16
N GLN A 150 12.49 6.00 -5.50
CA GLN A 150 11.40 5.03 -5.47
C GLN A 150 10.17 5.62 -4.76
N GLU A 151 10.36 6.29 -3.62
CA GLU A 151 9.28 6.96 -2.88
C GLU A 151 8.68 8.12 -3.70
N ILE A 152 9.53 8.88 -4.41
CA ILE A 152 9.06 9.94 -5.30
C ILE A 152 8.20 9.36 -6.43
N ASN A 153 8.62 8.25 -7.03
CA ASN A 153 7.84 7.59 -8.08
C ASN A 153 6.52 7.03 -7.55
N LEU A 154 6.51 6.50 -6.32
CA LEU A 154 5.29 6.05 -5.66
C LEU A 154 4.32 7.22 -5.51
N LEU A 155 4.77 8.34 -4.95
CA LEU A 155 3.97 9.55 -4.78
C LEU A 155 3.41 10.07 -6.10
N LEU A 156 4.22 10.14 -7.16
CA LEU A 156 3.74 10.55 -8.47
C LEU A 156 2.69 9.60 -9.04
N GLY A 157 2.79 8.29 -8.76
CA GLY A 157 1.76 7.32 -9.11
C GLY A 157 0.45 7.55 -8.34
N LEU A 158 0.52 7.93 -7.06
CA LEU A 158 -0.66 8.28 -6.27
C LEU A 158 -1.36 9.52 -6.83
N TYR A 159 -0.58 10.52 -7.26
CA TYR A 159 -1.10 11.68 -7.95
C TYR A 159 -1.78 11.30 -9.28
N GLU A 160 -1.17 10.44 -10.11
CA GLU A 160 -1.79 9.95 -11.35
C GLU A 160 -3.14 9.27 -11.09
N ASN A 161 -3.26 8.49 -10.01
CA ASN A 161 -4.52 7.86 -9.60
C ASN A 161 -5.56 8.89 -9.17
N SER A 162 -5.15 9.93 -8.43
CA SER A 162 -6.05 11.03 -8.04
C SER A 162 -6.54 11.84 -9.24
N GLN A 163 -5.65 12.11 -10.18
CA GLN A 163 -6.02 12.79 -11.42
C GLN A 163 -6.98 11.95 -12.26
N ALA A 164 -6.82 10.62 -12.28
CA ALA A 164 -7.75 9.71 -12.94
C ALA A 164 -9.15 9.78 -12.30
N LEU A 165 -9.22 9.79 -10.97
CA LEU A 165 -10.47 9.98 -10.23
C LEU A 165 -11.12 11.33 -10.57
N HIS A 166 -10.37 12.43 -10.54
CA HIS A 166 -10.86 13.76 -10.90
C HIS A 166 -11.50 13.80 -12.28
N LYS A 167 -10.81 13.25 -13.29
CA LYS A 167 -11.31 13.18 -14.67
C LYS A 167 -12.62 12.39 -14.75
N TRP A 168 -12.68 11.25 -14.06
CA TRP A 168 -13.88 10.41 -14.02
C TRP A 168 -15.05 11.11 -13.32
N VAL A 169 -14.81 11.78 -12.19
CA VAL A 169 -15.82 12.56 -11.46
C VAL A 169 -16.37 13.67 -12.37
N ARG A 170 -15.50 14.48 -12.99
CA ARG A 170 -15.93 15.55 -13.89
C ARG A 170 -16.77 15.02 -15.04
N ARG A 171 -16.39 13.86 -15.59
CA ARG A 171 -17.15 13.24 -16.67
C ARG A 171 -18.56 12.86 -16.21
N ARG A 172 -18.71 12.28 -15.03
CA ARG A 172 -20.03 11.94 -14.47
C ARG A 172 -20.92 13.14 -14.23
N VAL A 173 -20.34 14.22 -13.72
CA VAL A 173 -21.05 15.50 -13.57
C VAL A 173 -21.52 16.02 -14.92
N ALA A 174 -20.67 15.96 -15.95
CA ALA A 174 -21.05 16.35 -17.32
C ALA A 174 -22.15 15.44 -17.90
N ASP A 175 -22.07 14.13 -17.65
CA ASP A 175 -23.05 13.14 -18.09
C ASP A 175 -24.31 13.09 -17.21
N LYS A 176 -24.41 13.93 -16.16
CA LYS A 176 -25.50 13.98 -15.16
C LYS A 176 -25.78 12.63 -14.47
N LYS A 177 -24.75 11.82 -14.29
CA LYS A 177 -24.82 10.54 -13.56
C LYS A 177 -24.79 10.80 -12.05
N GLU A 178 -25.33 9.87 -11.27
CA GLU A 178 -25.28 9.94 -9.81
C GLU A 178 -23.83 9.85 -9.31
N MET A 179 -23.53 10.67 -8.31
CA MET A 179 -22.24 10.65 -7.62
C MET A 179 -22.23 9.50 -6.61
N PRO A 180 -21.13 8.74 -6.51
CA PRO A 180 -21.03 7.68 -5.51
C PRO A 180 -21.14 8.28 -4.11
N LYS A 181 -21.90 7.62 -3.24
CA LYS A 181 -22.00 8.00 -1.83
C LYS A 181 -20.80 7.43 -1.08
N THR A 182 -20.59 6.12 -1.22
CA THR A 182 -19.54 5.43 -0.48
C THR A 182 -18.26 5.22 -1.29
N GLN A 183 -17.15 5.04 -0.58
CA GLN A 183 -15.87 4.66 -1.19
C GLN A 183 -15.99 3.36 -2.01
N SER A 184 -16.65 2.33 -1.47
CA SER A 184 -16.80 1.02 -2.11
C SER A 184 -17.63 1.12 -3.38
N GLU A 185 -18.72 1.87 -3.33
CA GLU A 185 -19.57 2.15 -4.49
C GLU A 185 -18.77 2.88 -5.58
N CYS A 186 -17.95 3.88 -5.20
CA CYS A 186 -17.06 4.56 -6.13
C CYS A 186 -16.13 3.58 -6.85
N GLN A 187 -15.54 2.62 -6.15
CA GLN A 187 -14.66 1.61 -6.76
C GLN A 187 -15.41 0.72 -7.76
N VAL A 188 -16.56 0.19 -7.38
CA VAL A 188 -17.41 -0.64 -8.26
C VAL A 188 -17.79 0.14 -9.52
N LEU A 189 -18.22 1.38 -9.33
CA LEU A 189 -18.63 2.26 -10.41
C LEU A 189 -17.46 2.65 -11.32
N MET A 190 -16.25 2.83 -10.79
CA MET A 190 -15.05 3.10 -11.59
C MET A 190 -14.61 1.88 -12.42
N MET A 191 -14.79 0.67 -11.88
CA MET A 191 -14.50 -0.57 -12.61
C MET A 191 -15.53 -0.86 -13.70
N GLY A 192 -16.80 -0.52 -13.46
CA GLY A 192 -17.90 -0.80 -14.38
C GLY A 192 -18.09 0.21 -15.51
N ASP A 193 -17.54 1.43 -15.42
CA ASP A 193 -17.70 2.46 -16.48
C ASP A 193 -16.69 2.21 -17.62
N PRO A 194 -17.13 1.75 -18.81
CA PRO A 194 -16.21 1.55 -19.95
C PRO A 194 -15.64 2.87 -20.49
N ALA A 195 -16.30 3.99 -20.18
CA ALA A 195 -15.87 5.35 -20.49
C ALA A 195 -14.93 5.94 -19.43
N GLY A 196 -14.71 5.24 -18.31
CA GLY A 196 -13.83 5.68 -17.22
C GLY A 196 -12.36 5.61 -17.62
N VAL A 197 -11.53 6.40 -16.92
CA VAL A 197 -10.05 6.31 -17.01
C VAL A 197 -9.67 4.87 -16.72
N SER A 198 -9.51 4.05 -17.78
CA SER A 198 -9.61 2.62 -17.55
C SER A 198 -8.44 2.17 -16.69
N VAL A 199 -8.77 1.65 -15.51
CA VAL A 199 -7.80 1.00 -14.63
C VAL A 199 -7.09 -0.09 -15.42
N GLY A 200 -7.81 -0.72 -16.37
CA GLY A 200 -7.25 -1.58 -17.41
C GLY A 200 -6.19 -0.92 -18.30
N ALA A 201 -6.37 0.27 -18.85
CA ALA A 201 -5.33 0.95 -19.65
C ALA A 201 -4.16 1.42 -18.78
N MET A 202 -4.40 1.83 -17.53
CA MET A 202 -3.33 2.16 -16.59
C MET A 202 -2.52 0.92 -16.21
N GLN A 203 -3.19 -0.19 -15.88
CA GLN A 203 -2.60 -1.48 -15.57
C GLN A 203 -1.92 -2.09 -16.80
N GLN A 204 -2.50 -1.98 -18.00
CA GLN A 204 -1.87 -2.35 -19.27
C GLN A 204 -0.66 -1.46 -19.57
N LYS A 205 -0.71 -0.15 -19.29
CA LYS A 205 0.45 0.75 -19.45
C LYS A 205 1.56 0.40 -18.47
N GLN A 206 1.21 0.07 -17.22
CA GLN A 206 2.15 -0.43 -16.22
C GLN A 206 2.72 -1.79 -16.61
N GLN A 207 1.90 -2.74 -17.08
CA GLN A 207 2.32 -4.04 -17.62
C GLN A 207 3.21 -3.89 -18.85
N LYS A 208 2.86 -3.03 -19.82
CA LYS A 208 3.69 -2.71 -20.99
C LYS A 208 5.02 -2.10 -20.59
N ARG A 209 5.04 -1.22 -19.58
CA ARG A 209 6.27 -0.64 -19.02
C ARG A 209 7.12 -1.69 -18.30
N ALA A 210 6.50 -2.63 -17.59
CA ALA A 210 7.17 -3.75 -16.94
C ALA A 210 7.77 -4.73 -17.96
N LEU A 211 7.00 -5.12 -18.98
CA LEU A 211 7.46 -5.91 -20.14
C LEU A 211 8.63 -5.25 -20.85
N LYS A 212 8.57 -3.93 -21.10
CA LYS A 212 9.68 -3.16 -21.71
C LYS A 212 10.92 -3.09 -20.82
N LYS A 213 10.78 -3.17 -19.48
CA LYS A 213 11.91 -3.26 -18.55
C LYS A 213 12.51 -4.67 -18.51
N GLY A 214 11.69 -5.73 -18.63
CA GLY A 214 12.16 -7.12 -18.71
C GLY A 214 12.85 -7.48 -20.02
N ASN A 215 12.50 -6.83 -21.13
CA ASN A 215 13.12 -7.03 -22.45
C ASN A 215 14.44 -6.27 -22.68
N ARG A 216 15.01 -5.62 -21.66
CA ARG A 216 16.36 -5.08 -21.77
C ARG A 216 17.34 -6.24 -21.56
N LEU A 217 17.69 -6.92 -22.65
CA LEU A 217 18.73 -7.95 -22.66
C LEU A 217 20.00 -7.37 -22.03
N PRO A 218 20.71 -8.15 -21.18
CA PRO A 218 22.02 -7.75 -20.73
C PRO A 218 22.93 -7.69 -21.96
N PHE A 219 23.43 -6.49 -22.27
CA PHE A 219 24.63 -6.30 -23.08
C PHE A 219 25.80 -6.10 -22.13
#